data_AF-A0AAW6JY14-F1
#
_entry.id   AF-A0AAW6JY14-F1
#
_cell.length_a   1.000
_cell.length_b   1.000
_cell.length_c   1.000
_cell.angle_alpha   90.00
_cell.angle_beta   90.00
_cell.angle_gamma   90.00
#
_symmetry.space_group_name_H-M   'P 1'
#
loop_
_entity.id
_entity.type
_entity.pdbx_description
1 polymer ?
#
loop_
_entity_poly.entity_id
_entity_poly.type
_entity_poly.pdbx_seq_one_letter_code
_entity_poly.pdbx_strand_id
1 'polypeptide(L)'
;MTTFASYKATASNWITIFDSPFYPDSLDEAKILYENVLLRFTEVVEPAKNSANLLEIITKEPDPLRIQLLRVFRRYVSPDTSVEMTKKKSKIPDIIKDFGYRFRPIEQVKQNLQSRPIPDETLMAILLEQSTRGQKGYDLTESFFLWFNKVFNKDYLIRGPVRAGRDVMLNEVLDNWQYKTPADMLISRLDGTPLVVGFARYDSDRGGSQEDDRTGGNRDKITEILGYAKTYNLPLKVLMLNDGPGLLLGSMWNDYANLEQYGQGRVMVCTLKMLEERFTQSWLDS
;
A
#
# COMPACT_ATOMS: atom_id res chain seq x y z
N MET A 1 27.33 -15.04 3.02
CA MET A 1 26.00 -14.88 2.42
C MET A 1 26.12 -14.02 1.18
N THR A 2 25.52 -14.43 0.06
CA THR A 2 25.46 -13.66 -1.19
C THR A 2 24.70 -12.34 -0.96
N THR A 3 25.25 -11.20 -1.42
CA THR A 3 24.66 -9.86 -1.22
C THR A 3 23.65 -9.52 -2.31
N PHE A 4 22.79 -8.53 -2.09
CA PHE A 4 21.80 -8.09 -3.06
C PHE A 4 22.46 -7.52 -4.32
N ALA A 5 23.61 -6.86 -4.13
CA ALA A 5 24.43 -6.32 -5.21
C ALA A 5 24.83 -7.38 -6.25
N SER A 6 25.13 -8.61 -5.83
CA SER A 6 25.65 -9.63 -6.76
C SER A 6 24.63 -10.16 -7.75
N TYR A 7 23.33 -10.01 -7.47
CA TYR A 7 22.27 -10.45 -8.38
C TYR A 7 22.00 -9.46 -9.52
N LYS A 8 22.63 -8.27 -9.51
CA LYS A 8 22.38 -7.17 -10.44
C LYS A 8 22.50 -7.57 -11.91
N ALA A 9 23.51 -8.36 -12.26
CA ALA A 9 23.74 -8.79 -13.65
C ALA A 9 22.57 -9.60 -14.23
N THR A 10 21.76 -10.23 -13.37
CA THR A 10 20.61 -11.05 -13.72
C THR A 10 19.33 -10.54 -13.05
N ALA A 11 19.26 -9.25 -12.70
CA ALA A 11 18.22 -8.68 -11.84
C ALA A 11 16.78 -9.01 -12.28
N SER A 12 16.52 -9.06 -13.59
CA SER A 12 15.22 -9.42 -14.16
C SER A 12 14.73 -10.81 -13.77
N ASN A 13 15.64 -11.75 -13.50
CA ASN A 13 15.28 -13.11 -13.10
C ASN A 13 14.80 -13.16 -11.64
N TRP A 14 15.22 -12.18 -10.83
CA TRP A 14 15.01 -12.15 -9.40
C TRP A 14 13.83 -11.31 -8.96
N ILE A 15 13.15 -10.60 -9.87
CA ILE A 15 11.91 -9.88 -9.55
C ILE A 15 10.69 -10.77 -9.77
N THR A 16 9.66 -10.56 -8.97
CA THR A 16 8.34 -11.18 -9.09
C THR A 16 7.42 -10.27 -9.88
N ILE A 17 6.69 -10.83 -10.85
CA ILE A 17 5.66 -10.12 -11.59
C ILE A 17 4.31 -10.64 -11.11
N PHE A 18 3.52 -9.77 -10.48
CA PHE A 18 2.11 -10.05 -10.23
C PHE A 18 1.29 -9.70 -11.47
N ASP A 19 0.52 -10.69 -11.92
CA ASP A 19 -0.37 -10.57 -13.07
C ASP A 19 -1.38 -9.44 -12.86
N SER A 20 -1.79 -8.84 -13.97
CA SER A 20 -2.86 -7.85 -13.99
C SER A 20 -3.63 -8.03 -15.28
N PRO A 21 -4.97 -7.89 -15.24
CA PRO A 21 -5.75 -8.00 -16.45
C PRO A 21 -5.33 -6.92 -17.45
N PHE A 22 -5.28 -7.28 -18.73
CA PHE A 22 -5.06 -6.31 -19.79
C PHE A 22 -6.31 -5.44 -19.97
N TYR A 23 -6.13 -4.28 -20.61
CA TYR A 23 -7.24 -3.57 -21.21
C TYR A 23 -7.47 -4.15 -22.63
N PRO A 24 -8.71 -4.43 -23.06
CA PRO A 24 -9.98 -4.15 -22.39
C PRO A 24 -10.52 -5.28 -21.49
N ASP A 25 -9.81 -6.40 -21.31
CA ASP A 25 -10.29 -7.58 -20.55
C ASP A 25 -10.77 -7.25 -19.12
N SER A 26 -10.15 -6.26 -18.48
CA SER A 26 -10.55 -5.73 -17.16
C SER A 26 -11.93 -5.04 -17.12
N LEU A 27 -12.55 -4.73 -18.27
CA LEU A 27 -13.84 -4.04 -18.32
C LEU A 27 -14.99 -4.91 -17.82
N ASP A 28 -14.93 -6.23 -18.00
CA ASP A 28 -15.96 -7.14 -17.49
C ASP A 28 -16.03 -7.09 -15.96
N GLU A 29 -14.88 -7.11 -15.28
CA GLU A 29 -14.79 -6.93 -13.83
C GLU A 29 -15.27 -5.52 -13.42
N ALA A 30 -14.84 -4.48 -14.14
CA ALA A 30 -15.26 -3.11 -13.87
C ALA A 30 -16.78 -2.95 -13.95
N LYS A 31 -17.41 -3.59 -14.94
CA LYS A 31 -18.86 -3.57 -15.13
C LYS A 31 -19.59 -4.23 -13.96
N ILE A 32 -19.17 -5.42 -13.56
CA ILE A 32 -19.74 -6.15 -12.41
C ILE A 32 -19.71 -5.29 -11.14
N LEU A 33 -18.61 -4.55 -10.92
CA LEU A 33 -18.42 -3.76 -9.70
C LEU A 33 -19.15 -2.40 -9.72
N TYR A 34 -19.24 -1.75 -10.88
CA TYR A 34 -19.59 -0.32 -10.94
C TYR A 34 -20.88 0.00 -11.69
N GLU A 35 -21.44 -0.88 -12.52
CA GLU A 35 -22.66 -0.58 -13.28
C GLU A 35 -23.82 -0.14 -12.37
N ASN A 36 -24.15 -0.96 -11.36
CA ASN A 36 -25.19 -0.64 -10.38
C ASN A 36 -24.84 0.58 -9.50
N VAL A 37 -23.54 0.84 -9.27
CA VAL A 37 -23.10 2.02 -8.52
C VAL A 37 -23.38 3.29 -9.32
N LEU A 38 -23.11 3.28 -10.63
CA LEU A 38 -23.34 4.43 -11.49
C LEU A 38 -24.83 4.70 -11.67
N LEU A 39 -25.65 3.66 -11.82
CA LEU A 39 -27.11 3.78 -11.82
C LEU A 39 -27.60 4.43 -10.53
N ARG A 40 -27.14 3.92 -9.37
CA ARG A 40 -27.50 4.49 -8.07
C ARG A 40 -27.01 5.93 -7.92
N PHE A 41 -25.82 6.27 -8.42
CA PHE A 41 -25.31 7.64 -8.37
C PHE A 41 -26.22 8.61 -9.12
N THR A 42 -26.71 8.22 -10.30
CA THR A 42 -27.70 8.99 -11.06
C THR A 42 -28.99 9.21 -10.24
N GLU A 43 -29.51 8.16 -9.60
CA GLU A 43 -30.72 8.24 -8.77
C GLU A 43 -30.57 9.20 -7.59
N VAL A 44 -29.40 9.24 -6.92
CA VAL A 44 -29.19 10.12 -5.76
C VAL A 44 -28.83 11.56 -6.14
N VAL A 45 -28.32 11.78 -7.35
CA VAL A 45 -28.04 13.12 -7.88
C VAL A 45 -29.32 13.87 -8.24
N GLU A 46 -30.32 13.17 -8.77
CA GLU A 46 -31.56 13.80 -9.23
C GLU A 46 -32.29 14.63 -8.15
N PRO A 47 -32.56 14.10 -6.94
CA PRO A 47 -33.21 14.86 -5.87
C PRO A 47 -32.28 15.80 -5.10
N ALA A 48 -30.96 15.80 -5.38
CA ALA A 48 -30.01 16.59 -4.61
C ALA A 48 -30.17 18.10 -4.88
N LYS A 49 -30.33 18.89 -3.82
CA LYS A 49 -30.55 20.34 -3.91
C LYS A 49 -29.28 21.12 -4.31
N ASN A 50 -28.14 20.59 -3.90
CA ASN A 50 -26.81 21.09 -4.20
C ASN A 50 -25.78 19.98 -3.92
N SER A 51 -24.53 20.19 -4.29
CA SER A 51 -23.48 19.19 -4.16
C SER A 51 -23.09 18.82 -2.72
N ALA A 52 -23.30 19.74 -1.77
CA ALA A 52 -23.14 19.43 -0.35
C ALA A 52 -24.25 18.47 0.12
N ASN A 53 -25.50 18.75 -0.28
CA ASN A 53 -26.63 17.88 0.00
C ASN A 53 -26.50 16.50 -0.67
N LEU A 54 -25.92 16.42 -1.88
CA LEU A 54 -25.57 15.14 -2.52
C LEU A 54 -24.63 14.31 -1.63
N LEU A 55 -23.58 14.93 -1.08
CA LEU A 55 -22.66 14.24 -0.17
C LEU A 55 -23.40 13.71 1.08
N GLU A 56 -24.31 14.50 1.66
CA GLU A 56 -25.14 14.06 2.78
C GLU A 56 -26.06 12.89 2.41
N ILE A 57 -26.67 12.89 1.22
CA ILE A 57 -27.50 11.77 0.74
C ILE A 57 -26.64 10.51 0.64
N ILE A 58 -25.48 10.58 0.00
CA ILE A 58 -24.55 9.45 -0.12
C ILE A 58 -24.17 8.91 1.27
N THR A 59 -24.01 9.76 2.29
CA THR A 59 -23.60 9.28 3.64
C THR A 59 -24.63 8.39 4.33
N LYS A 60 -25.88 8.42 3.88
CA LYS A 60 -26.99 7.60 4.38
C LYS A 60 -27.01 6.20 3.76
N GLU A 61 -26.29 5.98 2.66
CA GLU A 61 -26.18 4.68 2.00
C GLU A 61 -25.40 3.66 2.86
N PRO A 62 -25.73 2.36 2.77
CA PRO A 62 -25.00 1.30 3.46
C PRO A 62 -23.63 1.06 2.82
N ASP A 63 -22.70 0.51 3.61
CA ASP A 63 -21.45 -0.03 3.07
C ASP A 63 -21.72 -1.41 2.42
N PRO A 64 -21.02 -1.79 1.33
CA PRO A 64 -19.91 -1.06 0.68
C PRO A 64 -20.34 -0.01 -0.36
N LEU A 65 -21.63 0.07 -0.72
CA LEU A 65 -22.14 0.95 -1.77
C LEU A 65 -21.79 2.42 -1.53
N ARG A 66 -21.93 2.91 -0.29
CA ARG A 66 -21.51 4.27 0.11
C ARG A 66 -20.09 4.60 -0.33
N ILE A 67 -19.14 3.68 -0.10
CA ILE A 67 -17.73 3.90 -0.43
C ILE A 67 -17.54 4.05 -1.94
N GLN A 68 -18.28 3.27 -2.73
CA GLN A 68 -18.23 3.36 -4.19
C GLN A 68 -18.86 4.66 -4.69
N LEU A 69 -20.00 5.08 -4.13
CA LEU A 69 -20.60 6.37 -4.44
C LEU A 69 -19.69 7.55 -4.07
N LEU A 70 -18.93 7.47 -2.97
CA LEU A 70 -17.93 8.47 -2.62
C LEU A 70 -16.77 8.53 -3.63
N ARG A 71 -16.38 7.39 -4.23
CA ARG A 71 -15.40 7.38 -5.32
C ARG A 71 -15.94 8.08 -6.57
N VAL A 72 -17.21 7.86 -6.92
CA VAL A 72 -17.89 8.56 -8.02
C VAL A 72 -18.03 10.05 -7.73
N PHE A 73 -18.45 10.41 -6.50
CA PHE A 73 -18.53 11.80 -6.02
C PHE A 73 -17.20 12.53 -6.18
N ARG A 74 -16.07 11.90 -5.82
CA ARG A 74 -14.74 12.50 -6.01
C ARG A 74 -14.46 12.85 -7.48
N ARG A 75 -14.93 12.04 -8.44
CA ARG A 75 -14.69 12.29 -9.88
C ARG A 75 -15.61 13.36 -10.45
N TYR A 76 -16.89 13.34 -10.07
CA TYR A 76 -17.88 14.28 -10.61
C TYR A 76 -17.94 15.61 -9.89
N VAL A 77 -17.65 15.65 -8.59
CA VAL A 77 -17.98 16.78 -7.73
C VAL A 77 -16.75 17.43 -7.12
N SER A 78 -15.85 16.65 -6.53
CA SER A 78 -14.76 17.17 -5.71
C SER A 78 -13.50 16.30 -5.78
N PRO A 79 -12.61 16.52 -6.77
CA PRO A 79 -11.35 15.79 -6.88
C PRO A 79 -10.40 16.07 -5.71
N ASP A 80 -10.58 17.21 -5.04
CA ASP A 80 -9.80 17.69 -3.90
C ASP A 80 -10.11 16.96 -2.59
N THR A 81 -11.31 16.40 -2.44
CA THR A 81 -11.66 15.62 -1.24
C THR A 81 -11.37 14.14 -1.48
N SER A 82 -10.41 13.59 -0.73
CA SER A 82 -10.09 12.17 -0.82
C SER A 82 -11.25 11.29 -0.30
N VAL A 83 -11.34 10.06 -0.81
CA VAL A 83 -12.34 9.10 -0.31
C VAL A 83 -12.09 8.84 1.18
N GLU A 84 -10.84 8.69 1.63
CA GLU A 84 -10.49 8.50 3.05
C GLU A 84 -11.01 9.60 3.97
N MET A 85 -11.01 10.86 3.52
CA MET A 85 -11.63 11.97 4.27
C MET A 85 -13.15 11.77 4.37
N THR A 86 -13.80 11.56 3.22
CA THR A 86 -15.27 11.46 3.13
C THR A 86 -15.86 10.18 3.72
N LYS A 87 -15.06 9.13 3.93
CA LYS A 87 -15.50 7.90 4.61
C LYS A 87 -15.90 8.14 6.08
N LYS A 88 -15.32 9.16 6.73
CA LYS A 88 -15.59 9.49 8.13
C LYS A 88 -16.87 10.31 8.25
N LYS A 89 -18.02 9.66 8.43
CA LYS A 89 -19.35 10.29 8.50
C LYS A 89 -19.42 11.51 9.44
N SER A 90 -18.81 11.41 10.63
CA SER A 90 -18.81 12.49 11.62
C SER A 90 -18.06 13.75 11.17
N LYS A 91 -17.24 13.67 10.12
CA LYS A 91 -16.45 14.77 9.56
C LYS A 91 -17.06 15.43 8.33
N ILE A 92 -18.20 14.94 7.84
CA ILE A 92 -18.86 15.49 6.66
C ILE A 92 -19.23 16.97 6.83
N PRO A 93 -19.78 17.44 7.97
CA PRO A 93 -20.05 18.86 8.16
C PRO A 93 -18.79 19.73 8.05
N ASP A 94 -17.68 19.30 8.66
CA ASP A 94 -16.39 19.98 8.58
C ASP A 94 -15.87 20.01 7.13
N ILE A 95 -15.97 18.89 6.40
CA ILE A 95 -15.55 18.80 5.00
C ILE A 95 -16.38 19.74 4.11
N ILE A 96 -17.70 19.80 4.31
CA ILE A 96 -18.57 20.71 3.55
C ILE A 96 -18.20 22.16 3.85
N LYS A 97 -17.94 22.50 5.11
CA LYS A 97 -17.51 23.84 5.51
C LYS A 97 -16.18 24.23 4.86
N ASP A 98 -15.20 23.34 4.90
CA ASP A 98 -13.83 23.64 4.51
C ASP A 98 -13.58 23.49 3.00
N PHE A 99 -14.35 22.66 2.29
CA PHE A 99 -14.13 22.34 0.87
C PHE A 99 -15.36 22.56 -0.02
N GLY A 100 -16.55 22.74 0.56
CA GLY A 100 -17.81 22.81 -0.20
C GLY A 100 -17.85 23.94 -1.22
N TYR A 101 -17.11 25.03 -0.99
CA TYR A 101 -16.97 26.14 -1.95
C TYR A 101 -16.26 25.72 -3.27
N ARG A 102 -15.52 24.61 -3.27
CA ARG A 102 -14.86 24.04 -4.45
C ARG A 102 -15.68 22.93 -5.11
N PHE A 103 -16.81 22.53 -4.52
CA PHE A 103 -17.65 21.51 -5.11
C PHE A 103 -18.24 22.01 -6.42
N ARG A 104 -18.13 21.18 -7.47
CA ARG A 104 -18.79 21.46 -8.74
C ARG A 104 -20.30 21.69 -8.49
N PRO A 105 -20.93 22.74 -9.05
CA PRO A 105 -22.36 22.97 -8.91
C PRO A 105 -23.20 21.77 -9.36
N ILE A 106 -24.31 21.49 -8.67
CA ILE A 106 -25.11 20.27 -8.91
C ILE A 106 -25.68 20.22 -10.33
N GLU A 107 -26.06 21.35 -10.91
CA GLU A 107 -26.56 21.41 -12.29
C GLU A 107 -25.49 20.99 -13.30
N GLN A 108 -24.23 21.38 -13.09
CA GLN A 108 -23.13 20.94 -13.93
C GLN A 108 -22.83 19.44 -13.72
N VAL A 109 -23.01 18.92 -12.50
CA VAL A 109 -22.89 17.48 -12.23
C VAL A 109 -23.95 16.70 -13.01
N LYS A 110 -25.21 17.13 -12.98
CA LYS A 110 -26.32 16.54 -13.74
C LYS A 110 -26.05 16.54 -15.24
N GLN A 111 -25.67 17.70 -15.80
CA GLN A 111 -25.34 17.83 -17.22
C GLN A 111 -24.18 16.91 -17.63
N ASN A 112 -23.13 16.83 -16.79
CA ASN A 112 -21.97 15.99 -17.08
C ASN A 112 -22.29 14.49 -16.96
N LEU A 113 -23.22 14.08 -16.09
CA LEU A 113 -23.67 12.70 -16.03
C LEU A 113 -24.49 12.32 -17.28
N GLN A 114 -25.41 13.20 -17.70
CA GLN A 114 -26.26 12.98 -18.87
C GLN A 114 -25.49 12.96 -20.19
N SER A 115 -24.32 13.60 -20.26
CA SER A 115 -23.48 13.59 -21.47
C SER A 115 -22.63 12.32 -21.63
N ARG A 116 -22.69 11.40 -20.67
CA ARG A 116 -21.92 10.14 -20.67
C ARG A 116 -22.81 8.94 -21.01
N PRO A 117 -22.25 7.88 -21.60
CA PRO A 117 -23.00 6.66 -21.87
C PRO A 117 -23.40 5.95 -20.57
N ILE A 118 -24.43 5.12 -20.65
CA ILE A 118 -24.91 4.28 -19.54
C ILE A 118 -24.79 2.81 -19.99
N PRO A 119 -23.90 2.00 -19.39
CA PRO A 119 -22.92 2.38 -18.37
C PRO A 119 -21.72 3.16 -18.93
N ASP A 120 -21.08 4.00 -18.09
CA ASP A 120 -19.87 4.76 -18.46
C ASP A 120 -18.61 3.89 -18.28
N GLU A 121 -18.28 3.08 -19.30
CA GLU A 121 -17.13 2.17 -19.29
C GLU A 121 -15.80 2.86 -18.97
N THR A 122 -15.61 4.09 -19.44
CA THR A 122 -14.40 4.87 -19.13
C THR A 122 -14.29 5.14 -17.64
N LEU A 123 -15.39 5.58 -17.03
CA LEU A 123 -15.41 5.84 -15.59
C LEU A 123 -15.24 4.54 -14.79
N MET A 124 -15.89 3.45 -15.21
CA MET A 124 -15.75 2.15 -14.56
C MET A 124 -14.28 1.68 -14.56
N ALA A 125 -13.59 1.80 -15.69
CA ALA A 125 -12.16 1.48 -15.79
C ALA A 125 -11.30 2.33 -14.84
N ILE A 126 -11.54 3.64 -14.79
CA ILE A 126 -10.82 4.56 -13.88
C ILE A 126 -11.06 4.21 -12.42
N LEU A 127 -12.29 3.81 -12.06
CA LEU A 127 -12.64 3.41 -10.70
C LEU A 127 -12.01 2.07 -10.34
N LEU A 128 -11.97 1.11 -11.27
CA LEU A 128 -11.30 -0.17 -11.09
C LEU A 128 -9.80 0.04 -10.82
N GLU A 129 -9.11 0.77 -11.69
CA GLU A 129 -7.67 1.07 -11.54
C GLU A 129 -7.37 1.77 -10.20
N GLN A 130 -8.20 2.74 -9.81
CA GLN A 130 -8.05 3.38 -8.51
C GLN A 130 -8.23 2.40 -7.34
N SER A 131 -9.17 1.47 -7.46
CA SER A 131 -9.52 0.53 -6.38
C SER A 131 -8.51 -0.60 -6.20
N THR A 132 -7.82 -0.98 -7.27
CA THR A 132 -6.76 -2.00 -7.28
C THR A 132 -5.38 -1.40 -7.00
N ARG A 133 -5.30 -0.06 -6.87
CA ARG A 133 -4.06 0.64 -6.51
C ARG A 133 -3.53 0.13 -5.17
N GLY A 134 -2.33 -0.44 -5.19
CA GLY A 134 -1.66 -1.00 -4.02
C GLY A 134 -1.85 -2.51 -3.85
N GLN A 135 -2.71 -3.17 -4.64
CA GLN A 135 -2.97 -4.61 -4.55
C GLN A 135 -1.68 -5.43 -4.63
N LYS A 136 -0.79 -5.12 -5.58
CA LYS A 136 0.51 -5.81 -5.72
C LYS A 136 1.40 -5.71 -4.47
N GLY A 137 1.27 -4.64 -3.69
CA GLY A 137 1.95 -4.52 -2.40
C GLY A 137 1.39 -5.50 -1.36
N TYR A 138 0.06 -5.67 -1.35
CA TYR A 138 -0.60 -6.67 -0.50
C TYR A 138 -0.30 -8.10 -0.95
N ASP A 139 -0.22 -8.35 -2.26
CA ASP A 139 0.15 -9.66 -2.79
C ASP A 139 1.59 -10.02 -2.41
N LEU A 140 2.50 -9.03 -2.39
CA LEU A 140 3.88 -9.18 -1.93
C LEU A 140 3.93 -9.59 -0.45
N THR A 141 3.25 -8.85 0.43
CA THR A 141 3.25 -9.17 1.88
C THR A 141 2.59 -10.51 2.13
N GLU A 142 1.47 -10.81 1.48
CA GLU A 142 0.77 -12.09 1.64
C GLU A 142 1.68 -13.26 1.23
N SER A 143 2.33 -13.16 0.07
CA SER A 143 3.24 -14.19 -0.42
C SER A 143 4.39 -14.44 0.56
N PHE A 144 4.97 -13.38 1.13
CA PHE A 144 6.01 -13.50 2.14
C PHE A 144 5.51 -14.17 3.43
N PHE A 145 4.35 -13.76 3.95
CA PHE A 145 3.79 -14.35 5.17
C PHE A 145 3.45 -15.83 5.00
N LEU A 146 2.87 -16.21 3.85
CA LEU A 146 2.58 -17.61 3.55
C LEU A 146 3.87 -18.44 3.46
N TRP A 147 4.88 -17.93 2.75
CA TRP A 147 6.18 -18.59 2.67
C TRP A 147 6.85 -18.70 4.04
N PHE A 148 6.91 -17.61 4.82
CA PHE A 148 7.54 -17.60 6.13
C PHE A 148 6.88 -18.61 7.06
N ASN A 149 5.54 -18.63 7.12
CA ASN A 149 4.82 -19.60 7.96
C ASN A 149 5.04 -21.04 7.50
N LYS A 150 5.20 -21.29 6.19
CA LYS A 150 5.52 -22.63 5.69
C LYS A 150 6.91 -23.08 6.11
N VAL A 151 7.89 -22.18 6.16
CA VAL A 151 9.31 -22.51 6.36
C VAL A 151 9.74 -22.43 7.83
N PHE A 152 9.27 -21.44 8.59
CA PHE A 152 9.84 -21.02 9.88
C PHE A 152 8.87 -21.06 11.07
N ASN A 153 7.59 -21.42 10.88
CA ASN A 153 6.58 -21.34 11.94
C ASN A 153 6.84 -22.19 13.19
N LYS A 154 7.74 -23.18 13.11
CA LYS A 154 8.10 -24.04 14.23
C LYS A 154 8.93 -23.32 15.28
N ASP A 155 9.78 -22.39 14.85
CA ASP A 155 10.80 -21.77 15.69
C ASP A 155 10.62 -20.25 15.83
N TYR A 156 9.81 -19.64 14.96
CA TYR A 156 9.66 -18.19 14.87
C TYR A 156 8.19 -17.77 14.69
N LEU A 157 7.89 -16.55 15.15
CA LEU A 157 6.61 -15.89 14.97
C LEU A 157 6.79 -14.70 14.02
N ILE A 158 5.80 -14.46 13.17
CA ILE A 158 5.68 -13.24 12.35
C ILE A 158 4.39 -12.51 12.70
N ARG A 159 4.48 -11.20 12.92
CA ARG A 159 3.35 -10.30 13.17
C ARG A 159 3.30 -9.23 12.10
N GLY A 160 2.10 -8.85 11.69
CA GLY A 160 1.84 -7.78 10.73
C GLY A 160 0.60 -8.10 9.89
N PRO A 161 0.11 -7.14 9.09
CA PRO A 161 -1.04 -7.37 8.23
C PRO A 161 -0.63 -8.23 7.02
N VAL A 162 -1.30 -9.38 6.84
CA VAL A 162 -1.06 -10.26 5.68
C VAL A 162 -1.44 -9.55 4.36
N ARG A 163 -2.52 -8.76 4.39
CA ARG A 163 -3.02 -7.91 3.29
C ARG A 163 -3.27 -6.49 3.80
N ALA A 164 -4.40 -5.87 3.43
CA ALA A 164 -4.83 -4.61 4.03
C ALA A 164 -5.06 -4.76 5.54
N GLY A 165 -4.40 -3.92 6.33
CA GLY A 165 -4.53 -3.92 7.79
C GLY A 165 -3.68 -2.84 8.42
N ARG A 166 -3.70 -2.78 9.75
CA ARG A 166 -2.85 -1.87 10.51
C ARG A 166 -1.44 -2.44 10.60
N ASP A 167 -0.46 -1.64 10.24
CA ASP A 167 0.97 -1.96 10.40
C ASP A 167 1.34 -2.25 11.85
N VAL A 168 2.45 -2.95 12.05
CA VAL A 168 3.04 -3.15 13.37
C VAL A 168 3.63 -1.82 13.83
N MET A 169 3.08 -1.25 14.91
CA MET A 169 3.61 -0.02 15.49
C MET A 169 4.74 -0.35 16.47
N LEU A 170 5.97 0.04 16.14
CA LEU A 170 7.16 -0.34 16.93
C LEU A 170 7.07 0.14 18.40
N ASN A 171 6.49 1.31 18.66
CA ASN A 171 6.25 1.79 20.04
C ASN A 171 5.26 0.94 20.84
N GLU A 172 4.49 0.05 20.21
CA GLU A 172 3.53 -0.83 20.87
C GLU A 172 4.12 -2.23 21.12
N VAL A 173 5.20 -2.59 20.43
CA VAL A 173 5.75 -3.96 20.44
C VAL A 173 7.23 -4.04 20.85
N LEU A 174 7.95 -2.92 20.88
CA LEU A 174 9.33 -2.81 21.33
C LEU A 174 9.40 -1.92 22.57
N ASP A 175 9.98 -2.44 23.64
CA ASP A 175 10.14 -1.70 24.89
C ASP A 175 10.99 -0.45 24.69
N ASN A 176 10.56 0.66 25.27
CA ASN A 176 11.25 1.96 25.23
C ASN A 176 11.39 2.60 23.83
N TRP A 177 10.73 2.05 22.80
CA TRP A 177 10.68 2.70 21.49
C TRP A 177 9.77 3.94 21.54
N GLN A 178 10.34 5.12 21.33
CA GLN A 178 9.66 6.40 21.61
C GLN A 178 8.70 6.85 20.50
N TYR A 179 8.94 6.43 19.25
CA TYR A 179 8.29 7.02 18.08
C TYR A 179 7.19 6.12 17.52
N LYS A 180 6.13 6.73 16.99
CA LYS A 180 5.08 6.01 16.26
C LYS A 180 5.59 5.58 14.88
N THR A 181 6.37 4.52 14.87
CA THR A 181 7.02 3.99 13.66
C THR A 181 6.24 2.76 13.17
N PRO A 182 5.56 2.85 12.01
CA PRO A 182 4.92 1.68 11.41
C PRO A 182 5.95 0.80 10.70
N ALA A 183 5.79 -0.51 10.83
CA ALA A 183 6.53 -1.53 10.10
C ALA A 183 5.56 -2.57 9.52
N ASP A 184 5.86 -3.09 8.34
CA ASP A 184 5.01 -4.07 7.66
C ASP A 184 5.02 -5.42 8.40
N MET A 185 6.11 -5.74 9.10
CA MET A 185 6.21 -6.96 9.88
C MET A 185 7.22 -6.89 11.03
N LEU A 186 6.99 -7.71 12.06
CA LEU A 186 7.94 -8.01 13.13
C LEU A 186 8.09 -9.53 13.24
N ILE A 187 9.32 -10.02 13.17
CA ILE A 187 9.66 -11.43 13.41
C ILE A 187 10.33 -11.56 14.77
N SER A 188 9.90 -12.56 15.55
CA SER A 188 10.45 -12.86 16.86
C SER A 188 10.69 -14.35 17.04
N ARG A 189 11.49 -14.72 18.03
CA ARG A 189 11.46 -16.08 18.59
C ARG A 189 10.12 -16.35 19.28
N LEU A 190 9.87 -17.63 19.59
CA LEU A 190 8.69 -18.03 20.35
C LEU A 190 8.64 -17.42 21.76
N ASP A 191 9.81 -17.13 22.36
CA ASP A 191 9.92 -16.46 23.67
C ASP A 191 9.64 -14.95 23.63
N GLY A 192 9.38 -14.39 22.45
CA GLY A 192 9.11 -12.97 22.24
C GLY A 192 10.34 -12.11 21.92
N THR A 193 11.55 -12.68 21.90
CA THR A 193 12.77 -11.93 21.54
C THR A 193 12.66 -11.39 20.11
N PRO A 194 12.69 -10.05 19.90
CA PRO A 194 12.54 -9.47 18.57
C PRO A 194 13.81 -9.70 17.74
N LEU A 195 13.63 -10.26 16.53
CA LEU A 195 14.73 -10.61 15.63
C LEU A 195 14.78 -9.73 14.39
N VAL A 196 13.64 -9.41 13.77
CA VAL A 196 13.62 -8.64 12.52
C VAL A 196 12.46 -7.66 12.50
N VAL A 197 12.75 -6.40 12.17
CA VAL A 197 11.74 -5.44 11.68
C VAL A 197 11.77 -5.45 10.16
N GLY A 198 10.63 -5.72 9.51
CA GLY A 198 10.55 -5.81 8.07
C GLY A 198 9.73 -4.69 7.43
N PHE A 199 10.21 -4.21 6.29
CA PHE A 199 9.54 -3.26 5.43
C PHE A 199 9.35 -3.86 4.04
N ALA A 200 8.11 -3.87 3.55
CA ALA A 200 7.73 -4.50 2.30
C ALA A 200 7.29 -3.46 1.27
N ARG A 201 7.72 -3.62 0.03
CA ARG A 201 7.35 -2.71 -1.05
C ARG A 201 7.39 -3.39 -2.40
N TYR A 202 6.30 -3.25 -3.15
CA TYR A 202 6.24 -3.62 -4.55
C TYR A 202 6.34 -2.37 -5.44
N ASP A 203 7.36 -2.31 -6.29
CA ASP A 203 7.61 -1.20 -7.20
C ASP A 203 7.21 -1.59 -8.64
N SER A 204 6.08 -1.07 -9.11
CA SER A 204 5.45 -1.47 -10.38
C SER A 204 5.82 -0.57 -11.56
N ASP A 205 5.95 0.74 -11.34
CA ASP A 205 6.32 1.75 -12.33
C ASP A 205 6.71 3.04 -11.57
N ARG A 206 7.72 3.80 -12.03
CA ARG A 206 8.20 4.99 -11.30
C ARG A 206 8.67 6.16 -12.16
N GLY A 207 8.25 7.36 -11.74
CA GLY A 207 8.77 8.66 -12.16
C GLY A 207 9.80 9.23 -11.17
N GLY A 208 10.81 9.93 -11.70
CA GLY A 208 12.11 10.18 -11.05
C GLY A 208 12.17 11.04 -9.78
N SER A 209 11.18 11.89 -9.46
CA SER A 209 11.25 12.73 -8.24
C SER A 209 11.12 11.96 -6.93
N GLN A 210 10.78 10.67 -6.99
CA GLN A 210 10.57 9.83 -5.82
C GLN A 210 11.75 8.89 -5.50
N GLU A 211 12.87 8.98 -6.20
CA GLU A 211 14.06 8.14 -5.96
C GLU A 211 14.83 8.62 -4.72
N ASP A 212 15.19 9.91 -4.66
CA ASP A 212 16.05 10.49 -3.62
C ASP A 212 15.41 10.52 -2.23
N ASP A 213 14.14 10.94 -2.10
CA ASP A 213 13.44 11.02 -0.81
C ASP A 213 13.31 9.65 -0.11
N ARG A 214 13.35 8.56 -0.88
CA ARG A 214 13.04 7.22 -0.38
C ARG A 214 14.27 6.48 0.15
N THR A 215 15.43 6.71 -0.43
CA THR A 215 16.67 6.06 0.02
C THR A 215 17.18 6.69 1.31
N GLY A 216 17.08 8.02 1.44
CA GLY A 216 17.33 8.75 2.69
C GLY A 216 16.44 8.24 3.82
N GLY A 217 15.11 8.23 3.61
CA GLY A 217 14.18 7.76 4.64
C GLY A 217 14.35 6.28 5.04
N ASN A 218 14.74 5.41 4.11
CA ASN A 218 15.05 4.01 4.46
C ASN A 218 16.34 3.89 5.29
N ARG A 219 17.36 4.70 4.97
CA ARG A 219 18.61 4.72 5.74
C ARG A 219 18.40 5.22 7.16
N ASP A 220 17.55 6.22 7.36
CA ASP A 220 17.21 6.74 8.68
C ASP A 220 16.51 5.67 9.53
N LYS A 221 15.51 4.97 8.97
CA LYS A 221 14.86 3.82 9.63
C LYS A 221 15.85 2.75 10.08
N ILE A 222 16.77 2.36 9.18
CA ILE A 222 17.81 1.38 9.50
C ILE A 222 18.68 1.89 10.66
N THR A 223 19.10 3.15 10.61
CA THR A 223 19.94 3.75 11.64
C THR A 223 19.26 3.75 13.00
N GLU A 224 17.99 4.14 13.06
CA GLU A 224 17.19 4.15 14.30
C GLU A 224 17.03 2.73 14.87
N ILE A 225 16.65 1.75 14.03
CA ILE A 225 16.41 0.37 14.49
C ILE A 225 17.70 -0.28 14.97
N LEU A 226 18.81 -0.13 14.25
CA LEU A 226 20.09 -0.69 14.66
C LEU A 226 20.68 0.04 15.88
N GLY A 227 20.44 1.35 16.01
CA GLY A 227 20.79 2.14 17.19
C GLY A 227 20.03 1.68 18.44
N TYR A 228 18.74 1.43 18.30
CA TYR A 228 17.90 0.81 19.33
C TYR A 228 18.44 -0.58 19.71
N ALA A 229 18.69 -1.43 18.72
CA ALA A 229 19.20 -2.78 18.94
C ALA A 229 20.54 -2.77 19.71
N LYS A 230 21.44 -1.83 19.39
CA LYS A 230 22.70 -1.65 20.10
C LYS A 230 22.49 -1.17 21.54
N THR A 231 21.64 -0.17 21.74
CA THR A 231 21.35 0.41 23.07
C THR A 231 20.80 -0.62 24.04
N TYR A 232 19.90 -1.49 23.58
CA TYR A 232 19.24 -2.51 24.40
C TYR A 232 19.85 -3.90 24.27
N ASN A 233 21.00 -4.03 23.62
CA ASN A 233 21.71 -5.29 23.39
C ASN A 233 20.82 -6.40 22.79
N LEU A 234 20.03 -6.04 21.78
CA LEU A 234 19.10 -6.94 21.09
C LEU A 234 19.72 -7.49 19.79
N PRO A 235 19.37 -8.72 19.39
CA PRO A 235 19.78 -9.30 18.11
C PRO A 235 19.04 -8.71 16.89
N LEU A 236 18.19 -7.70 17.10
CA LEU A 236 17.28 -7.13 16.10
C LEU A 236 17.97 -6.68 14.79
N LYS A 237 17.43 -7.10 13.66
CA LYS A 237 17.88 -6.84 12.29
C LYS A 237 16.78 -6.15 11.49
N VAL A 238 17.10 -5.73 10.28
CA VAL A 238 16.15 -5.11 9.35
C VAL A 238 16.03 -5.94 8.08
N LEU A 239 14.79 -6.22 7.67
CA LEU A 239 14.48 -6.80 6.36
C LEU A 239 13.86 -5.73 5.47
N MET A 240 14.39 -5.57 4.26
CA MET A 240 13.81 -4.78 3.20
C MET A 240 13.34 -5.72 2.09
N LEU A 241 12.06 -6.12 2.15
CA LEU A 241 11.42 -6.93 1.11
C LEU A 241 10.99 -5.99 -0.03
N ASN A 242 11.86 -5.78 -1.01
CA ASN A 242 11.57 -4.91 -2.14
C ASN A 242 11.51 -5.74 -3.41
N ASP A 243 10.43 -5.64 -4.18
CA ASP A 243 10.18 -6.46 -5.36
C ASP A 243 9.48 -5.66 -6.47
N GLY A 244 9.42 -6.23 -7.67
CA GLY A 244 8.74 -5.66 -8.83
C GLY A 244 9.68 -5.00 -9.86
N PRO A 245 9.17 -4.72 -11.08
CA PRO A 245 9.96 -4.25 -12.20
C PRO A 245 10.60 -2.87 -12.00
N GLY A 246 10.05 -2.03 -11.11
CA GLY A 246 10.64 -0.73 -10.78
C GLY A 246 12.06 -0.81 -10.19
N LEU A 247 12.44 -1.97 -9.63
CA LEU A 247 13.82 -2.22 -9.19
C LEU A 247 14.86 -2.17 -10.33
N LEU A 248 14.42 -2.40 -11.56
CA LEU A 248 15.29 -2.40 -12.75
C LEU A 248 15.53 -0.99 -13.30
N LEU A 249 14.83 0.01 -12.76
CA LEU A 249 14.90 1.39 -13.23
C LEU A 249 15.99 2.17 -12.48
N GLY A 250 16.71 3.03 -13.21
CA GLY A 250 17.62 4.02 -12.64
C GLY A 250 18.66 3.45 -11.69
N SER A 251 18.82 4.08 -10.53
CA SER A 251 19.74 3.67 -9.46
C SER A 251 19.14 2.67 -8.48
N MET A 252 17.85 2.34 -8.57
CA MET A 252 17.11 1.63 -7.52
C MET A 252 17.81 0.39 -7.01
N TRP A 253 18.26 -0.50 -7.90
CA TRP A 253 19.01 -1.69 -7.50
C TRP A 253 20.26 -1.36 -6.68
N ASN A 254 21.04 -0.36 -7.12
CA ASN A 254 22.24 0.09 -6.42
C ASN A 254 21.89 0.71 -5.07
N ASP A 255 20.81 1.48 -5.00
CA ASP A 255 20.42 2.15 -3.77
C ASP A 255 20.06 1.17 -2.68
N TYR A 256 19.27 0.15 -3.01
CA TYR A 256 18.98 -0.93 -2.08
C TYR A 256 20.23 -1.76 -1.75
N ALA A 257 21.11 -2.03 -2.72
CA ALA A 257 22.40 -2.67 -2.45
C ALA A 257 23.25 -1.87 -1.45
N ASN A 258 23.26 -0.54 -1.57
CA ASN A 258 23.95 0.36 -0.66
C ASN A 258 23.33 0.36 0.76
N LEU A 259 22.00 0.25 0.87
CA LEU A 259 21.31 0.09 2.17
C LEU A 259 21.70 -1.22 2.86
N GLU A 260 21.79 -2.32 2.10
CA GLU A 260 22.24 -3.60 2.64
C GLU A 260 23.70 -3.53 3.13
N GLN A 261 24.58 -2.94 2.32
CA GLN A 261 25.98 -2.73 2.68
C GLN A 261 26.12 -1.84 3.93
N TYR A 262 25.33 -0.77 4.02
CA TYR A 262 25.29 0.13 5.17
C TYR A 262 24.94 -0.59 6.47
N GLY A 263 24.05 -1.58 6.40
CA GLY A 263 23.64 -2.40 7.55
C GLY A 263 24.66 -3.41 8.06
N GLN A 264 25.80 -3.60 7.38
CA GLN A 264 26.90 -4.47 7.80
C GLN A 264 26.45 -5.88 8.23
N GLY A 265 25.55 -6.50 7.46
CA GLY A 265 25.01 -7.85 7.72
C GLY A 265 23.77 -7.90 8.64
N ARG A 266 23.43 -6.80 9.33
CA ARG A 266 22.17 -6.68 10.09
C ARG A 266 21.00 -6.14 9.27
N VAL A 267 21.24 -5.80 8.01
CA VAL A 267 20.20 -5.45 7.04
C VAL A 267 20.26 -6.49 5.92
N MET A 268 19.09 -6.98 5.50
CA MET A 268 18.95 -7.81 4.31
C MET A 268 17.98 -7.14 3.35
N VAL A 269 18.36 -7.05 2.08
CA VAL A 269 17.45 -6.70 0.99
C VAL A 269 17.19 -7.95 0.17
N CYS A 270 15.93 -8.29 -0.04
CA CYS A 270 15.56 -9.41 -0.90
C CYS A 270 14.25 -9.14 -1.65
N THR A 271 14.10 -9.83 -2.78
CA THR A 271 12.82 -10.05 -3.46
C THR A 271 12.21 -11.39 -2.99
N LEU A 272 10.98 -11.71 -3.38
CA LEU A 272 10.40 -13.03 -3.04
C LEU A 272 11.21 -14.20 -3.61
N LYS A 273 11.77 -14.05 -4.81
CA LYS A 273 12.56 -15.10 -5.47
C LYS A 273 13.91 -15.36 -4.81
N MET A 274 14.38 -14.46 -3.94
CA MET A 274 15.63 -14.62 -3.20
C MET A 274 15.45 -15.29 -1.83
N LEU A 275 14.21 -15.54 -1.40
CA LEU A 275 13.93 -15.93 -0.02
C LEU A 275 14.60 -17.25 0.39
N GLU A 276 14.53 -18.27 -0.47
CA GLU A 276 15.11 -19.59 -0.16
C GLU A 276 16.63 -19.54 -0.01
N GLU A 277 17.32 -18.72 -0.80
CA GLU A 277 18.78 -18.64 -0.80
C GLU A 277 19.32 -17.71 0.29
N ARG A 278 18.57 -16.66 0.64
CA ARG A 278 19.08 -15.55 1.45
C ARG A 278 18.45 -15.48 2.82
N PHE A 279 17.13 -15.59 2.93
CA PHE A 279 16.44 -15.46 4.21
C PHE A 279 16.45 -16.81 4.95
N THR A 280 17.54 -17.06 5.67
CA THR A 280 17.83 -18.36 6.29
C THR A 280 17.77 -18.30 7.82
N GLN A 281 17.60 -19.47 8.45
CA GLN A 281 17.70 -19.61 9.90
C GLN A 281 19.05 -19.08 10.43
N SER A 282 20.14 -19.38 9.72
CA SER A 282 21.49 -18.92 10.09
C SER A 282 21.58 -17.39 10.17
N TRP A 283 20.87 -16.68 9.31
CA TRP A 283 20.83 -15.22 9.35
C TRP A 283 19.87 -14.69 10.42
N LEU A 284 18.77 -15.38 10.71
CA LEU A 284 17.90 -15.03 11.84
C LEU A 284 18.65 -15.11 13.17
N ASP A 285 19.46 -16.16 13.36
CA ASP A 285 20.12 -16.47 14.63
C ASP A 285 21.54 -15.88 14.80
N SER A 286 22.12 -15.28 13.76
CA SER A 286 23.48 -14.70 13.80
C SER A 286 23.66 -13.50 14.73
#